data_AF-A0A0M9FZK5-F1
#
_entry.id   AF-A0A0M9FZK5-F1
#
_cell.length_a   1.000
_cell.length_b   1.000
_cell.length_c   1.000
_cell.angle_alpha   90.00
_cell.angle_beta   90.00
_cell.angle_gamma   90.00
#
_symmetry.space_group_name_H-M   'P 1'
#
loop_
_entity.id
_entity.type
_entity.pdbx_description
1 polymer ?
#
loop_
_entity_poly.entity_id
_entity_poly.type
_entity_poly.pdbx_seq_one_letter_code
_entity_poly.pdbx_strand_id
1 'polypeptide(L)'
;MRCAATSSASLSYPLSHARRHFWNPFASFTKNDPPALDPAEQRNADQHAKIVTEAHRDADKQNELLLGACLDLLEMCGGSAAGAPPSDKLDETARDSIWTLVDVMLHDHRRTLAEQFDLVYAALCLPAAQECRDVQRCLLVVLHTVLPEALYRVFESVNLYVVNDDAQSQEQREALLRFVHAMLGDLRAPPNLEDEEVLAVYFDDVTAMFPALAACPAWGELEKDASVIALRAKLFALLGRLCAEFDKDKSGKVKLDDLRSTARRVLGEEQATQLLEGARPDKNGKIAYPQLAALLTRPPPKREVKSHK
;
A
#
# COMPACT_ATOMS: atom_id res chain seq x y z
N MET A 1 -33.69 -38.84 -36.55
CA MET A 1 -32.45 -38.60 -35.78
C MET A 1 -32.35 -37.10 -35.53
N ARG A 2 -32.60 -36.67 -34.29
CA ARG A 2 -32.50 -35.27 -33.84
C ARG A 2 -31.11 -35.09 -33.23
N CYS A 3 -30.26 -34.27 -33.81
CA CYS A 3 -29.02 -33.83 -33.17
C CYS A 3 -29.32 -32.55 -32.39
N ALA A 4 -29.13 -32.62 -31.07
CA ALA A 4 -29.26 -31.51 -30.15
C ALA A 4 -28.04 -30.59 -30.28
N ALA A 5 -28.28 -29.31 -30.58
CA ALA A 5 -27.30 -28.25 -30.42
C ALA A 5 -27.41 -27.74 -28.97
N THR A 6 -26.44 -28.08 -28.14
CA THR A 6 -26.27 -27.49 -26.81
C THR A 6 -25.69 -26.09 -26.97
N SER A 7 -26.54 -25.08 -26.74
CA SER A 7 -26.13 -23.68 -26.58
C SER A 7 -25.35 -23.51 -25.28
N SER A 8 -24.07 -23.16 -25.35
CA SER A 8 -23.32 -22.68 -24.20
C SER A 8 -23.79 -21.25 -23.88
N ALA A 9 -24.67 -21.12 -22.90
CA ALA A 9 -25.06 -19.83 -22.36
C ALA A 9 -23.85 -19.19 -21.68
N SER A 10 -23.36 -18.09 -22.24
CA SER A 10 -22.34 -17.23 -21.64
C SER A 10 -22.94 -16.57 -20.40
N LEU A 11 -22.49 -16.99 -19.21
CA LEU A 11 -22.79 -16.33 -17.95
C LEU A 11 -22.03 -15.00 -17.89
N SER A 12 -22.71 -13.92 -18.28
CA SER A 12 -22.28 -12.56 -17.98
C SER A 12 -22.45 -12.30 -16.48
N TYR A 13 -21.36 -12.35 -15.72
CA TYR A 13 -21.35 -11.92 -14.33
C TYR A 13 -21.44 -10.38 -14.26
N PRO A 14 -22.40 -9.81 -13.52
CA PRO A 14 -22.43 -8.37 -13.30
C PRO A 14 -21.24 -7.97 -12.42
N LEU A 15 -20.36 -7.15 -12.98
CA LEU A 15 -19.26 -6.47 -12.26
C LEU A 15 -19.87 -5.47 -11.26
N SER A 16 -20.24 -5.94 -10.07
CA SER A 16 -20.47 -5.07 -8.94
C SER A 16 -19.11 -4.57 -8.44
N HIS A 17 -18.62 -3.48 -9.03
CA HIS A 17 -17.40 -2.80 -8.60
C HIS A 17 -17.57 -2.28 -7.17
N ALA A 18 -17.11 -3.06 -6.19
CA ALA A 18 -16.78 -2.51 -4.88
C ALA A 18 -15.58 -1.58 -5.08
N ARG A 19 -15.83 -0.26 -5.05
CA ARG A 19 -14.75 0.76 -5.06
C ARG A 19 -13.73 0.42 -3.98
N ARG A 20 -12.53 0.04 -4.41
CA ARG A 20 -11.40 -0.24 -3.53
C ARG A 20 -10.97 1.09 -2.90
N HIS A 21 -10.91 1.11 -1.57
CA HIS A 21 -10.24 2.18 -0.84
C HIS A 21 -8.84 1.65 -0.58
N PHE A 22 -7.98 1.72 -1.61
CA PHE A 22 -6.55 1.45 -1.44
C PHE A 22 -6.01 2.50 -0.50
N TRP A 23 -5.86 2.11 0.74
CA TRP A 23 -5.23 2.95 1.70
C TRP A 23 -3.72 2.79 1.51
N ASN A 24 -3.10 3.78 0.86
CA ASN A 24 -1.66 3.94 0.87
C ASN A 24 -1.26 4.77 2.09
N PRO A 25 -0.52 4.20 3.06
CA PRO A 25 -0.05 4.94 4.24
C PRO A 25 0.91 6.09 3.92
N PHE A 26 1.38 6.19 2.66
CA PHE A 26 2.36 7.15 2.15
C PHE A 26 1.78 8.23 1.23
N ALA A 27 0.45 8.31 1.06
CA ALA A 27 -0.17 9.42 0.34
C ALA A 27 0.23 10.78 0.98
N SER A 28 0.86 11.64 0.19
CA SER A 28 1.47 12.90 0.64
C SER A 28 0.44 14.01 0.85
N PHE A 29 0.36 14.50 2.10
CA PHE A 29 -0.50 15.59 2.55
C PHE A 29 0.03 16.97 2.14
N THR A 30 -0.76 17.79 1.44
CA THR A 30 -0.51 19.25 1.34
C THR A 30 -1.80 20.11 1.32
N LYS A 31 -1.75 21.15 2.17
CA LYS A 31 -2.68 22.24 2.60
C LYS A 31 -3.61 22.94 1.58
N ASN A 32 -4.79 23.39 2.07
CA ASN A 32 -5.22 24.83 2.26
C ASN A 32 -6.60 25.00 2.96
N ASP A 33 -6.82 26.09 3.72
CA ASP A 33 -7.98 26.46 4.61
C ASP A 33 -9.14 27.21 3.87
N PRO A 34 -10.28 27.74 4.45
CA PRO A 34 -10.90 27.79 5.81
C PRO A 34 -12.46 27.52 5.77
N PRO A 35 -13.42 28.06 6.58
CA PRO A 35 -13.47 28.63 7.95
C PRO A 35 -14.54 27.95 8.89
N ALA A 36 -14.87 28.60 10.02
CA ALA A 36 -15.15 28.01 11.33
C ALA A 36 -16.63 27.88 11.81
N LEU A 37 -16.84 26.84 12.65
CA LEU A 37 -17.78 26.80 13.79
C LEU A 37 -16.97 26.77 15.10
N ASP A 38 -17.64 26.76 16.27
CA ASP A 38 -17.03 26.83 17.61
C ASP A 38 -15.96 25.74 17.89
N PRO A 39 -14.93 26.03 18.70
CA PRO A 39 -13.58 26.13 18.13
C PRO A 39 -12.71 24.90 18.38
N ALA A 40 -13.16 23.95 19.20
CA ALA A 40 -12.36 22.79 19.62
C ALA A 40 -12.94 21.48 19.08
N GLU A 41 -14.22 21.21 19.36
CA GLU A 41 -14.92 20.00 18.89
C GLU A 41 -15.17 20.05 17.38
N GLN A 42 -15.59 21.20 16.86
CA GLN A 42 -15.74 21.35 15.41
C GLN A 42 -14.38 21.41 14.71
N ARG A 43 -13.37 22.08 15.28
CA ARG A 43 -12.01 22.02 14.71
C ARG A 43 -11.51 20.60 14.59
N ASN A 44 -11.66 19.79 15.64
CA ASN A 44 -11.23 18.40 15.58
C ASN A 44 -12.04 17.64 14.52
N ALA A 45 -13.37 17.70 14.56
CA ALA A 45 -14.23 16.97 13.63
C ALA A 45 -14.06 17.40 12.15
N ASP A 46 -13.84 18.69 11.89
CA ASP A 46 -13.65 19.25 10.54
C ASP A 46 -12.20 19.06 10.06
N GLN A 47 -11.21 19.16 10.95
CA GLN A 47 -9.83 18.79 10.64
C GLN A 47 -9.72 17.29 10.33
N HIS A 48 -10.45 16.44 11.06
CA HIS A 48 -10.56 15.01 10.77
C HIS A 48 -11.26 14.76 9.44
N ALA A 49 -12.39 15.43 9.17
CA ALA A 49 -13.08 15.31 7.89
C ALA A 49 -12.19 15.76 6.72
N LYS A 50 -11.40 16.83 6.90
CA LYS A 50 -10.45 17.33 5.92
C LYS A 50 -9.31 16.35 5.65
N ILE A 51 -8.65 15.85 6.70
CA ILE A 51 -7.58 14.82 6.61
C ILE A 51 -8.10 13.56 5.92
N VAL A 52 -9.30 13.10 6.29
CA VAL A 52 -9.92 11.93 5.67
C VAL A 52 -10.25 12.20 4.20
N THR A 53 -10.78 13.37 3.87
CA THR A 53 -11.12 13.74 2.48
C THR A 53 -9.87 13.88 1.60
N GLU A 54 -8.81 14.48 2.12
CA GLU A 54 -7.50 14.59 1.45
C GLU A 54 -6.91 13.19 1.21
N ALA A 55 -6.87 12.34 2.23
CA ALA A 55 -6.39 10.96 2.11
C ALA A 55 -7.21 10.14 1.10
N HIS A 56 -8.53 10.34 1.04
CA HIS A 56 -9.38 9.69 0.02
C HIS A 56 -9.04 10.19 -1.38
N ARG A 57 -8.87 11.50 -1.57
CA ARG A 57 -8.53 12.08 -2.87
C ARG A 57 -7.19 11.58 -3.39
N ASP A 58 -6.20 11.49 -2.52
CA ASP A 58 -4.86 11.06 -2.92
C ASP A 58 -4.83 9.54 -3.19
N ALA A 59 -5.59 8.75 -2.42
CA ALA A 59 -5.82 7.34 -2.71
C ALA A 59 -6.54 7.14 -4.06
N ASP A 60 -7.57 7.94 -4.36
CA ASP A 60 -8.29 7.88 -5.64
C ASP A 60 -7.35 8.16 -6.81
N LYS A 61 -6.49 9.18 -6.70
CA LYS A 61 -5.49 9.50 -7.72
C LYS A 61 -4.49 8.35 -7.93
N GLN A 62 -3.99 7.76 -6.85
CA GLN A 62 -3.08 6.62 -6.95
C GLN A 62 -3.78 5.39 -7.56
N ASN A 63 -5.07 5.19 -7.28
CA ASN A 63 -5.85 4.12 -7.90
C ASN A 63 -6.05 4.31 -9.39
N GLU A 64 -6.28 5.55 -9.82
CA GLU A 64 -6.38 5.88 -11.25
C GLU A 64 -5.05 5.59 -11.97
N LEU A 65 -3.92 5.98 -11.37
CA LEU A 65 -2.59 5.70 -11.92
C LEU A 65 -2.30 4.20 -11.98
N LEU A 66 -2.60 3.47 -10.90
CA LEU A 66 -2.44 2.02 -10.84
C LEU A 66 -3.30 1.32 -11.89
N LEU A 67 -4.59 1.69 -11.97
CA LEU A 67 -5.52 1.09 -12.92
C LEU A 67 -5.08 1.36 -14.36
N GLY A 68 -4.66 2.59 -14.66
CA GLY A 68 -4.11 2.93 -15.98
C GLY A 68 -2.89 2.08 -16.33
N ALA A 69 -1.91 2.00 -15.44
CA ALA A 69 -0.72 1.19 -15.66
C ALA A 69 -1.03 -0.32 -15.81
N CYS A 70 -1.96 -0.85 -15.01
CA CYS A 70 -2.40 -2.24 -15.13
C CYS A 70 -3.12 -2.52 -16.45
N LEU A 71 -3.96 -1.60 -16.94
CA LEU A 71 -4.65 -1.75 -18.22
C LEU A 71 -3.65 -1.71 -19.39
N ASP A 72 -2.68 -0.79 -19.36
CA ASP A 72 -1.60 -0.73 -20.36
C ASP A 72 -0.78 -2.03 -20.37
N LEU A 73 -0.47 -2.59 -19.20
CA LEU A 73 0.21 -3.89 -19.06
C LEU A 73 -0.60 -5.04 -19.66
N LEU A 74 -1.91 -5.09 -19.40
CA LEU A 74 -2.80 -6.10 -19.96
C LEU A 74 -2.92 -5.98 -21.48
N GLU A 75 -3.01 -4.75 -22.01
CA GLU A 75 -3.03 -4.49 -23.45
C GLU A 75 -1.74 -4.99 -24.12
N MET A 76 -0.58 -4.78 -23.50
CA MET A 76 0.69 -5.32 -24.00
C MET A 76 0.74 -6.85 -23.96
N CYS A 77 0.12 -7.50 -22.96
CA CYS A 77 0.12 -8.95 -22.81
C CYS A 77 -0.88 -9.67 -23.73
N GLY A 78 -2.11 -9.16 -23.83
CA GLY A 78 -3.24 -9.82 -24.51
C GLY A 78 -3.66 -9.17 -25.83
N GLY A 79 -3.06 -8.03 -26.19
CA GLY A 79 -3.53 -7.20 -27.29
C GLY A 79 -4.66 -6.27 -26.87
N SER A 80 -4.98 -5.32 -27.75
CA SER A 80 -6.02 -4.32 -27.50
C SER A 80 -7.41 -4.84 -27.86
N ALA A 81 -8.44 -4.39 -27.13
CA ALA A 81 -9.83 -4.58 -27.55
C ALA A 81 -10.12 -3.96 -28.94
N ALA A 82 -9.30 -2.99 -29.37
CA ALA A 82 -9.34 -2.39 -30.70
C ALA A 82 -8.66 -3.25 -31.80
N GLY A 83 -8.19 -4.46 -31.47
CA GLY A 83 -7.61 -5.42 -32.42
C GLY A 83 -6.11 -5.32 -32.62
N ALA A 84 -5.39 -4.56 -31.77
CA ALA A 84 -3.93 -4.58 -31.79
C ALA A 84 -3.41 -5.94 -31.26
N PRO A 85 -2.45 -6.59 -31.94
CA PRO A 85 -1.87 -7.84 -31.44
C PRO A 85 -1.07 -7.61 -30.16
N PRO A 86 -0.88 -8.66 -29.33
CA PRO A 86 -0.01 -8.58 -28.16
C PRO A 86 1.43 -8.24 -28.56
N SER A 87 2.20 -7.70 -27.63
CA SER A 87 3.60 -7.35 -27.89
C SER A 87 4.44 -8.60 -28.18
N ASP A 88 5.12 -8.59 -29.33
CA ASP A 88 6.07 -9.65 -29.72
C ASP A 88 7.34 -9.67 -28.84
N LYS A 89 7.55 -8.62 -28.05
CA LYS A 89 8.70 -8.48 -27.13
C LYS A 89 8.49 -9.16 -25.78
N LEU A 90 7.27 -9.59 -25.49
CA LEU A 90 6.96 -10.34 -24.28
C LEU A 90 6.96 -11.82 -24.61
N ASP A 91 7.72 -12.62 -23.87
CA ASP A 91 7.60 -14.07 -23.92
C ASP A 91 6.41 -14.54 -23.05
N GLU A 92 6.10 -15.83 -23.10
CA GLU A 92 4.99 -16.42 -22.34
C GLU A 92 5.19 -16.24 -20.82
N THR A 93 6.41 -16.48 -20.33
CA THR A 93 6.77 -16.30 -18.91
C THR A 93 6.54 -14.87 -18.42
N ALA A 94 6.91 -13.86 -19.21
CA ALA A 94 6.70 -12.47 -18.86
C ALA A 94 5.22 -12.10 -18.86
N ARG A 95 4.44 -12.61 -19.84
CA ARG A 95 2.98 -12.41 -19.86
C ARG A 95 2.32 -13.01 -18.64
N ASP A 96 2.66 -14.24 -18.27
CA ASP A 96 2.09 -14.92 -17.10
C ASP A 96 2.43 -14.19 -15.79
N SER A 97 3.68 -13.71 -15.67
CA SER A 97 4.14 -12.95 -14.51
C SER A 97 3.41 -11.61 -14.39
N ILE A 98 3.27 -10.87 -15.50
CA ILE A 98 2.54 -9.60 -15.54
C ILE A 98 1.05 -9.83 -15.27
N TRP A 99 0.45 -10.88 -15.82
CA TRP A 99 -0.94 -11.24 -15.58
C TRP A 99 -1.21 -11.51 -14.09
N THR A 100 -0.34 -12.31 -13.48
CA THR A 100 -0.40 -12.62 -12.04
C THR A 100 -0.27 -11.34 -11.20
N LEU A 101 0.67 -10.46 -11.56
CA LEU A 101 0.84 -9.18 -10.91
C LEU A 101 -0.44 -8.33 -11.00
N VAL A 102 -0.99 -8.16 -12.20
CA VAL A 102 -2.19 -7.33 -12.40
C VAL A 102 -3.40 -7.92 -11.66
N ASP A 103 -3.57 -9.24 -11.69
CA ASP A 103 -4.65 -9.90 -10.96
C ASP A 103 -4.55 -9.64 -9.45
N VAL A 104 -3.36 -9.79 -8.88
CA VAL A 104 -3.12 -9.48 -7.46
C VAL A 104 -3.33 -7.99 -7.18
N MET A 105 -2.76 -7.11 -7.99
CA MET A 105 -2.85 -5.66 -7.79
C MET A 105 -4.28 -5.13 -7.92
N LEU A 106 -5.16 -5.77 -8.70
CA LEU A 106 -6.54 -5.32 -8.85
C LEU A 106 -7.54 -6.07 -7.95
N HIS A 107 -7.35 -7.38 -7.73
CA HIS A 107 -8.35 -8.25 -7.12
C HIS A 107 -7.96 -8.83 -5.75
N ASP A 108 -6.67 -9.06 -5.46
CA ASP A 108 -6.24 -9.68 -4.20
C ASP A 108 -5.94 -8.65 -3.10
N HIS A 109 -6.98 -8.32 -2.33
CA HIS A 109 -6.94 -7.40 -1.20
C HIS A 109 -6.24 -7.97 0.05
N ARG A 110 -5.79 -9.23 0.04
CA ARG A 110 -5.19 -9.88 1.22
C ARG A 110 -3.68 -9.74 1.27
N ARG A 111 -3.06 -9.39 0.15
CA ARG A 111 -1.61 -9.26 0.07
C ARG A 111 -1.13 -8.02 0.80
N THR A 112 -0.13 -8.24 1.63
CA THR A 112 0.66 -7.18 2.27
C THR A 112 1.40 -6.36 1.22
N LEU A 113 1.81 -5.14 1.58
CA LEU A 113 2.61 -4.31 0.68
C LEU A 113 3.95 -4.98 0.31
N ALA A 114 4.55 -5.74 1.22
CA ALA A 114 5.76 -6.52 0.96
C ALA A 114 5.53 -7.59 -0.13
N GLU A 115 4.45 -8.37 -0.04
CA GLU A 115 4.10 -9.35 -1.08
C GLU A 115 3.75 -8.70 -2.42
N GLN A 116 3.08 -7.54 -2.41
CA GLN A 116 2.82 -6.78 -3.63
C GLN A 116 4.12 -6.28 -4.26
N PHE A 117 5.05 -5.78 -3.44
CA PHE A 117 6.37 -5.37 -3.88
C PHE A 117 7.14 -6.55 -4.51
N ASP A 118 7.11 -7.74 -3.90
CA ASP A 118 7.81 -8.92 -4.43
C ASP A 118 7.35 -9.25 -5.86
N LEU A 119 6.04 -9.16 -6.12
CA LEU A 119 5.48 -9.41 -7.46
C LEU A 119 5.93 -8.34 -8.47
N VAL A 120 5.90 -7.07 -8.08
CA VAL A 120 6.33 -5.97 -8.95
C VAL A 120 7.84 -6.07 -9.23
N TYR A 121 8.64 -6.34 -8.20
CA TYR A 121 10.08 -6.47 -8.30
C TYR A 121 10.47 -7.69 -9.15
N ALA A 122 9.80 -8.83 -8.98
CA ALA A 122 10.00 -9.99 -9.83
C ALA A 122 9.71 -9.68 -11.30
N ALA A 123 8.62 -8.96 -11.58
CA ALA A 123 8.29 -8.52 -12.94
C ALA A 123 9.33 -7.53 -13.51
N LEU A 124 9.83 -6.59 -12.70
CA LEU A 124 10.88 -5.64 -13.09
C LEU A 124 12.24 -6.32 -13.36
N CYS A 125 12.50 -7.45 -12.70
CA CYS A 125 13.72 -8.25 -12.92
C CYS A 125 13.65 -9.15 -14.17
N LEU A 126 12.52 -9.20 -14.88
CA LEU A 126 12.41 -9.96 -16.13
C LEU A 126 13.22 -9.28 -17.26
N PRO A 127 13.86 -10.05 -18.17
CA PRO A 127 14.54 -9.49 -19.33
C PRO A 127 13.64 -8.57 -20.16
N ALA A 128 12.38 -8.98 -20.34
CA ALA A 128 11.39 -8.21 -21.09
C ALA A 128 11.13 -6.80 -20.50
N ALA A 129 11.21 -6.63 -19.18
CA ALA A 129 11.08 -5.34 -18.52
C ALA A 129 12.32 -4.45 -18.71
N GLN A 130 13.50 -5.03 -18.97
CA GLN A 130 14.72 -4.27 -19.25
C GLN A 130 14.84 -3.89 -20.73
N GLU A 131 14.29 -4.70 -21.62
CA GLU A 131 14.35 -4.49 -23.07
C GLU A 131 13.18 -3.63 -23.59
N CYS A 132 12.01 -3.67 -22.93
CA CYS A 132 10.83 -2.91 -23.30
C CYS A 132 10.58 -1.75 -22.34
N ARG A 133 10.93 -0.53 -22.77
CA ARG A 133 10.75 0.70 -21.96
C ARG A 133 9.30 0.94 -21.54
N ASP A 134 8.32 0.58 -22.36
CA ASP A 134 6.91 0.80 -22.04
C ASP A 134 6.46 -0.11 -20.89
N VAL A 135 6.86 -1.39 -20.92
CA VAL A 135 6.64 -2.34 -19.83
C VAL A 135 7.32 -1.85 -18.55
N GLN A 136 8.60 -1.44 -18.65
CA GLN A 136 9.35 -0.89 -17.51
C GLN A 136 8.63 0.31 -16.90
N ARG A 137 8.18 1.25 -17.74
CA ARG A 137 7.49 2.47 -17.30
C ARG A 137 6.19 2.14 -16.57
N CYS A 138 5.39 1.22 -17.09
CA CYS A 138 4.16 0.82 -16.42
C CYS A 138 4.44 0.11 -15.10
N LEU A 139 5.43 -0.79 -15.05
CA LEU A 139 5.84 -1.46 -13.81
C LEU A 139 6.39 -0.48 -12.76
N LEU A 140 7.10 0.58 -13.17
CA LEU A 140 7.55 1.66 -12.27
C LEU A 140 6.37 2.45 -11.68
N VAL A 141 5.32 2.70 -12.47
CA VAL A 141 4.09 3.33 -11.95
C VAL A 141 3.42 2.42 -10.92
N VAL A 142 3.36 1.11 -11.18
CA VAL A 142 2.85 0.14 -10.19
C VAL A 142 3.73 0.15 -8.94
N LEU A 143 5.06 0.15 -9.08
CA LEU A 143 6.01 0.21 -7.97
C LEU A 143 5.80 1.46 -7.09
N HIS A 144 5.57 2.62 -7.71
CA HIS A 144 5.27 3.88 -7.02
C HIS A 144 4.03 3.79 -6.11
N THR A 145 3.05 2.96 -6.48
CA THR A 145 1.82 2.80 -5.69
C THR A 145 2.03 1.94 -4.44
N VAL A 146 3.10 1.13 -4.40
CA VAL A 146 3.40 0.20 -3.31
C VAL A 146 4.42 0.78 -2.33
N LEU A 147 5.41 1.52 -2.84
CA LEU A 147 6.53 2.02 -2.04
C LEU A 147 6.26 3.39 -1.39
N PRO A 148 6.88 3.68 -0.23
CA PRO A 148 7.03 5.06 0.24
C PRO A 148 7.77 5.91 -0.81
N GLU A 149 7.36 7.17 -0.98
CA GLU A 149 7.94 8.10 -1.96
C GLU A 149 9.47 8.17 -1.85
N ALA A 150 10.02 8.30 -0.64
CA ALA A 150 11.46 8.39 -0.42
C ALA A 150 12.20 7.15 -0.94
N LEU A 151 11.64 5.96 -0.75
CA LEU A 151 12.22 4.71 -1.23
C LEU A 151 12.06 4.57 -2.75
N TYR A 152 10.90 4.93 -3.30
CA TYR A 152 10.67 4.95 -4.75
C TYR A 152 11.69 5.84 -5.49
N ARG A 153 12.03 7.00 -4.93
CA ARG A 153 13.06 7.89 -5.52
C ARG A 153 14.43 7.25 -5.63
N VAL A 154 14.78 6.31 -4.75
CA VAL A 154 16.02 5.54 -4.85
C VAL A 154 15.95 4.59 -6.05
N PHE A 155 14.85 3.85 -6.22
CA PHE A 155 14.61 2.96 -7.37
C PHE A 155 14.55 3.72 -8.71
N GLU A 156 14.09 4.97 -8.70
CA GLU A 156 14.11 5.86 -9.86
C GLU A 156 15.53 6.34 -10.19
N SER A 157 16.36 6.57 -9.16
CA SER A 157 17.70 7.17 -9.30
C SER A 157 18.80 6.14 -9.60
N VAL A 158 18.65 4.91 -9.12
CA VAL A 158 19.65 3.84 -9.22
C VAL A 158 18.98 2.58 -9.74
N ASN A 159 19.64 1.91 -10.70
CA ASN A 159 19.17 0.62 -11.18
C ASN A 159 19.42 -0.46 -10.11
N LEU A 160 18.38 -0.77 -9.36
CA LEU A 160 18.37 -1.84 -8.36
C LEU A 160 17.77 -3.15 -8.89
N TYR A 161 17.45 -3.24 -10.18
CA TYR A 161 16.84 -4.43 -10.78
C TYR A 161 17.91 -5.45 -11.14
N VAL A 162 17.87 -6.60 -10.47
CA VAL A 162 18.84 -7.68 -10.66
C VAL A 162 18.21 -8.74 -11.56
N VAL A 163 18.67 -8.86 -12.81
CA VAL A 163 18.10 -9.78 -13.83
C VAL A 163 18.74 -11.17 -13.80
N ASN A 164 20.04 -11.24 -13.53
CA ASN A 164 20.79 -12.50 -13.55
C ASN A 164 20.37 -13.41 -12.38
N ASP A 165 20.56 -14.72 -12.55
CA ASP A 165 20.16 -15.73 -11.55
C ASP A 165 21.37 -16.50 -10.97
N ASP A 166 22.55 -15.88 -11.00
CA ASP A 166 23.73 -16.40 -10.32
C ASP A 166 23.68 -16.18 -8.81
N ALA A 167 24.53 -16.88 -8.06
CA ALA A 167 24.53 -16.85 -6.59
C ALA A 167 24.72 -15.43 -6.02
N GLN A 168 25.57 -14.61 -6.64
CA GLN A 168 25.79 -13.23 -6.19
C GLN A 168 24.54 -12.37 -6.44
N SER A 169 23.90 -12.53 -7.59
CA SER A 169 22.63 -11.86 -7.91
C SER A 169 21.51 -12.27 -6.96
N GLN A 170 21.47 -13.53 -6.53
CA GLN A 170 20.51 -14.00 -5.53
C GLN A 170 20.75 -13.36 -4.16
N GLU A 171 22.00 -13.27 -3.71
CA GLU A 171 22.37 -12.56 -2.48
C GLU A 171 22.01 -11.06 -2.54
N GLN A 172 22.26 -10.40 -3.67
CA GLN A 172 21.88 -9.00 -3.89
C GLN A 172 20.38 -8.79 -3.80
N ARG A 173 19.58 -9.66 -4.46
CA ARG A 173 18.12 -9.63 -4.38
C ARG A 173 17.67 -9.83 -2.94
N GLU A 174 18.21 -10.83 -2.24
CA GLU A 174 17.79 -11.13 -0.88
C GLU A 174 18.06 -9.97 0.09
N ALA A 175 19.24 -9.36 0.02
CA ALA A 175 19.57 -8.18 0.83
C ALA A 175 18.60 -7.01 0.56
N LEU A 176 18.32 -6.73 -0.73
CA LEU A 176 17.38 -5.68 -1.11
C LEU A 176 15.96 -5.97 -0.65
N LEU A 177 15.46 -7.20 -0.82
CA LEU A 177 14.12 -7.60 -0.40
C LEU A 177 13.96 -7.45 1.11
N ARG A 178 14.92 -7.92 1.92
CA ARG A 178 14.89 -7.77 3.38
C ARG A 178 14.82 -6.31 3.80
N PHE A 179 15.63 -5.46 3.18
CA PHE A 179 15.61 -4.02 3.42
C PHE A 179 14.26 -3.39 3.06
N VAL A 180 13.74 -3.65 1.85
CA VAL A 180 12.46 -3.07 1.42
C VAL A 180 11.31 -3.58 2.27
N HIS A 181 11.29 -4.86 2.65
CA HIS A 181 10.28 -5.43 3.54
C HIS A 181 10.28 -4.75 4.91
N ALA A 182 11.47 -4.50 5.46
CA ALA A 182 11.63 -3.73 6.70
C ALA A 182 11.05 -2.31 6.56
N MET A 183 11.34 -1.63 5.44
CA MET A 183 10.78 -0.30 5.12
C MET A 183 9.26 -0.30 4.89
N LEU A 184 8.69 -1.45 4.51
CA LEU A 184 7.25 -1.68 4.37
C LEU A 184 6.60 -2.24 5.66
N GLY A 185 7.35 -2.30 6.76
CA GLY A 185 6.84 -2.62 8.09
C GLY A 185 6.89 -4.10 8.48
N ASP A 186 7.45 -4.99 7.63
CA ASP A 186 7.80 -6.37 8.01
C ASP A 186 9.23 -6.43 8.58
N LEU A 187 9.41 -5.72 9.70
CA LEU A 187 10.68 -5.68 10.42
C LEU A 187 10.84 -6.99 11.21
N ARG A 188 11.44 -8.02 10.58
CA ARG A 188 11.82 -9.27 11.25
C ARG A 188 13.27 -9.16 11.67
N ALA A 189 13.51 -8.94 12.97
CA ALA A 189 14.85 -9.00 13.50
C ALA A 189 15.43 -10.41 13.31
N PRO A 190 16.67 -10.53 12.78
CA PRO A 190 17.44 -11.77 12.89
C PRO A 190 17.57 -12.17 14.37
N PRO A 191 17.70 -13.47 14.69
CA PRO A 191 17.70 -13.96 16.07
C PRO A 191 18.82 -13.43 16.98
N ASN A 192 19.76 -12.65 16.44
CA ASN A 192 20.94 -12.12 17.14
C ASN A 192 21.04 -10.58 17.06
N LEU A 193 20.01 -9.89 16.59
CA LEU A 193 20.03 -8.44 16.43
C LEU A 193 18.86 -7.82 17.20
N GLU A 194 19.12 -6.73 17.92
CA GLU A 194 18.07 -5.95 18.55
C GLU A 194 17.26 -5.21 17.47
N ASP A 195 15.93 -5.09 17.65
CA ASP A 195 15.01 -4.46 16.70
C ASP A 195 15.47 -3.05 16.26
N GLU A 196 16.19 -2.34 17.12
CA GLU A 196 16.68 -0.96 16.93
C GLU A 196 17.89 -0.87 15.99
N GLU A 197 18.66 -1.96 15.83
CA GLU A 197 19.87 -2.02 14.99
C GLU A 197 19.59 -2.61 13.60
N VAL A 198 18.43 -3.26 13.40
CA VAL A 198 18.08 -3.99 12.17
C VAL A 198 18.14 -3.10 10.93
N LEU A 199 17.59 -1.89 11.01
CA LEU A 199 17.57 -1.00 9.85
C LEU A 199 18.98 -0.57 9.46
N ALA A 200 19.83 -0.19 10.43
CA ALA A 200 21.20 0.24 10.17
C ALA A 200 22.01 -0.88 9.47
N VAL A 201 21.90 -2.11 9.97
CA VAL A 201 22.54 -3.28 9.33
C VAL A 201 22.03 -3.49 7.90
N TYR A 202 20.72 -3.39 7.66
CA TYR A 202 20.17 -3.54 6.31
C TYR A 202 20.59 -2.40 5.37
N PHE A 203 20.77 -1.18 5.87
CA PHE A 203 21.35 -0.08 5.08
C PHE A 203 22.79 -0.40 4.66
N ASP A 204 23.62 -0.87 5.59
CA ASP A 204 25.01 -1.23 5.32
C ASP A 204 25.10 -2.38 4.32
N ASP A 205 24.30 -3.44 4.52
CA ASP A 205 24.24 -4.61 3.64
C ASP A 205 23.85 -4.21 2.21
N VAL A 206 22.79 -3.41 2.05
CA VAL A 206 22.33 -2.96 0.73
C VAL A 206 23.34 -2.01 0.08
N THR A 207 23.97 -1.12 0.85
CA THR A 207 25.02 -0.23 0.34
C THR A 207 26.24 -1.01 -0.14
N ALA A 208 26.62 -2.08 0.56
CA ALA A 208 27.70 -2.98 0.16
C ALA A 208 27.35 -3.75 -1.12
N MET A 209 26.09 -4.21 -1.25
CA MET A 209 25.61 -4.96 -2.42
C MET A 209 25.40 -4.08 -3.66
N PHE A 210 25.09 -2.79 -3.47
CA PHE A 210 24.86 -1.81 -4.52
C PHE A 210 25.69 -0.53 -4.29
N PRO A 211 27.00 -0.54 -4.62
CA PRO A 211 27.91 0.58 -4.32
C PRO A 211 27.49 1.93 -4.91
N ALA A 212 26.69 1.92 -5.98
CA ALA A 212 26.13 3.14 -6.59
C ALA A 212 25.24 3.94 -5.63
N LEU A 213 24.67 3.30 -4.61
CA LEU A 213 23.84 3.97 -3.59
C LEU A 213 24.63 4.95 -2.74
N ALA A 214 25.93 4.71 -2.49
CA ALA A 214 26.76 5.59 -1.67
C ALA A 214 26.89 7.01 -2.26
N ALA A 215 26.72 7.16 -3.57
CA ALA A 215 26.74 8.46 -4.26
C ALA A 215 25.33 9.02 -4.55
N CYS A 216 24.27 8.31 -4.18
CA CYS A 216 22.89 8.67 -4.49
C CYS A 216 22.31 9.64 -3.43
N PRO A 217 21.90 10.87 -3.79
CA PRO A 217 21.30 11.79 -2.84
C PRO A 217 20.00 11.27 -2.24
N ALA A 218 19.18 10.57 -3.03
CA ALA A 218 17.92 9.99 -2.55
C ALA A 218 18.15 8.92 -1.48
N TRP A 219 19.28 8.20 -1.54
CA TRP A 219 19.68 7.23 -0.52
C TRP A 219 19.97 7.91 0.82
N GLY A 220 20.74 9.01 0.80
CA GLY A 220 21.04 9.78 2.01
C GLY A 220 19.83 10.48 2.62
N GLU A 221 18.83 10.90 1.83
CA GLU A 221 17.56 11.40 2.37
C GLU A 221 16.71 10.27 2.96
N LEU A 222 16.67 9.10 2.31
CA LEU A 222 15.95 7.93 2.83
C LEU A 222 16.50 7.50 4.19
N GLU A 223 17.83 7.48 4.37
CA GLU A 223 18.49 7.09 5.61
C GLU A 223 18.06 7.95 6.81
N LYS A 224 17.94 9.28 6.62
CA LYS A 224 17.54 10.22 7.69
C LYS A 224 16.15 9.91 8.24
N ASP A 225 15.22 9.55 7.37
CA ASP A 225 13.82 9.32 7.71
C ASP A 225 13.47 7.82 7.85
N ALA A 226 14.45 6.93 7.72
CA ALA A 226 14.20 5.50 7.55
C ALA A 226 13.41 4.88 8.71
N SER A 227 13.84 5.16 9.95
CA SER A 227 13.16 4.66 11.14
C SER A 227 11.73 5.17 11.24
N VAL A 228 11.48 6.43 10.87
CA VAL A 228 10.13 7.02 10.87
C VAL A 228 9.26 6.35 9.79
N ILE A 229 9.80 6.13 8.59
CA ILE A 229 9.11 5.46 7.49
C ILE A 229 8.75 4.03 7.88
N ALA A 230 9.72 3.24 8.36
CA ALA A 230 9.52 1.86 8.74
C ALA A 230 8.53 1.71 9.91
N LEU A 231 8.62 2.55 10.96
CA LEU A 231 7.68 2.54 12.08
C LEU A 231 6.27 2.94 11.64
N ARG A 232 6.15 3.95 10.77
CA ARG A 232 4.87 4.35 10.19
C ARG A 232 4.26 3.21 9.36
N ALA A 233 5.06 2.55 8.54
CA ALA A 233 4.64 1.39 7.76
C ALA A 233 4.18 0.23 8.67
N LYS A 234 4.97 -0.09 9.71
CA LYS A 234 4.63 -1.13 10.71
C LYS A 234 3.34 -0.82 11.45
N LEU A 235 3.15 0.42 11.91
CA LEU A 235 1.92 0.89 12.54
C LEU A 235 0.72 0.69 11.61
N PHE A 236 0.84 1.11 10.35
CA PHE A 236 -0.24 1.01 9.40
C PHE A 236 -0.54 -0.43 8.97
N ALA A 237 0.47 -1.29 8.83
CA ALA A 237 0.30 -2.72 8.63
C ALA A 237 -0.43 -3.39 9.82
N LEU A 238 -0.11 -2.99 11.06
CA LEU A 238 -0.82 -3.46 12.25
C LEU A 238 -2.28 -2.98 12.28
N LEU A 239 -2.53 -1.72 11.93
CA LEU A 239 -3.87 -1.16 11.83
C LEU A 239 -4.71 -1.86 10.75
N GLY A 240 -4.11 -2.17 9.59
CA GLY A 240 -4.76 -2.96 8.55
C GLY A 240 -5.16 -4.36 9.04
N ARG A 241 -4.25 -5.06 9.73
CA ARG A 241 -4.54 -6.36 10.36
C ARG A 241 -5.66 -6.26 11.39
N LEU A 242 -5.65 -5.24 12.23
CA LEU A 242 -6.71 -4.99 13.19
C LEU A 242 -8.07 -4.79 12.49
N CYS A 243 -8.12 -3.99 11.43
CA CYS A 243 -9.35 -3.75 10.67
C CYS A 243 -9.89 -5.04 10.03
N ALA A 244 -9.00 -5.84 9.45
CA ALA A 244 -9.35 -7.12 8.83
C ALA A 244 -9.92 -8.13 9.86
N GLU A 245 -9.52 -8.04 11.13
CA GLU A 245 -10.10 -8.88 12.18
C GLU A 245 -11.59 -8.57 12.43
N PHE A 246 -12.03 -7.32 12.25
CA PHE A 246 -13.43 -6.94 12.45
C PHE A 246 -14.28 -7.04 11.18
N ASP A 247 -13.68 -6.89 10.00
CA ASP A 247 -14.38 -6.88 8.71
C ASP A 247 -14.45 -8.28 8.09
N LYS A 248 -15.20 -9.18 8.74
CA LYS A 248 -15.35 -10.57 8.29
C LYS A 248 -15.98 -10.68 6.90
N ASP A 249 -16.78 -9.69 6.49
CA ASP A 249 -17.41 -9.61 5.17
C ASP A 249 -16.57 -8.86 4.12
N LYS A 250 -15.36 -8.39 4.48
CA LYS A 250 -14.36 -7.82 3.56
C LYS A 250 -14.88 -6.63 2.77
N SER A 251 -15.69 -5.83 3.45
CA SER A 251 -16.34 -4.65 2.90
C SER A 251 -15.42 -3.42 2.86
N GLY A 252 -14.22 -3.51 3.44
CA GLY A 252 -13.33 -2.36 3.70
C GLY A 252 -13.87 -1.47 4.82
N LYS A 253 -14.79 -2.00 5.63
CA LYS A 253 -15.50 -1.26 6.68
C LYS A 253 -15.73 -2.12 7.92
N VAL A 254 -15.65 -1.48 9.08
CA VAL A 254 -15.79 -2.11 10.40
C VAL A 254 -17.08 -1.64 11.06
N LYS A 255 -17.84 -2.55 11.68
CA LYS A 255 -19.02 -2.19 12.49
C LYS A 255 -18.59 -1.43 13.73
N LEU A 256 -19.16 -0.24 13.94
CA LEU A 256 -18.78 0.63 15.05
C LEU A 256 -19.08 0.00 16.41
N ASP A 257 -20.16 -0.78 16.52
CA ASP A 257 -20.56 -1.40 17.78
C ASP A 257 -19.60 -2.53 18.22
N ASP A 258 -19.10 -3.33 17.27
CA ASP A 258 -18.11 -4.38 17.55
C ASP A 258 -16.78 -3.76 18.03
N LEU A 259 -16.40 -2.65 17.41
CA LEU A 259 -15.23 -1.88 17.80
C LEU A 259 -15.40 -1.23 19.17
N ARG A 260 -16.56 -0.63 19.47
CA ARG A 260 -16.88 -0.07 20.80
C ARG A 260 -16.84 -1.14 21.88
N SER A 261 -17.47 -2.28 21.64
CA SER A 261 -17.48 -3.41 22.58
C SER A 261 -16.06 -3.87 22.90
N THR A 262 -15.21 -4.01 21.87
CA THR A 262 -13.82 -4.42 22.05
C THR A 262 -12.99 -3.35 22.74
N ALA A 263 -13.12 -2.08 22.35
CA ALA A 263 -12.41 -0.98 22.98
C ALA A 263 -12.76 -0.85 24.47
N ARG A 264 -14.05 -0.96 24.83
CA ARG A 264 -14.50 -0.94 26.23
C ARG A 264 -13.88 -2.06 27.05
N ARG A 265 -13.82 -3.26 26.49
CA ARG A 265 -13.24 -4.44 27.15
C ARG A 265 -11.73 -4.29 27.39
N VAL A 266 -11.00 -3.68 26.45
CA VAL A 266 -9.53 -3.58 26.50
C VAL A 266 -9.06 -2.33 27.26
N LEU A 267 -9.72 -1.20 27.05
CA LEU A 267 -9.27 0.11 27.53
C LEU A 267 -10.11 0.67 28.69
N GLY A 268 -11.32 0.15 28.91
CA GLY A 268 -12.32 0.74 29.81
C GLY A 268 -13.30 1.68 29.09
N GLU A 269 -14.43 1.98 29.75
CA GLU A 269 -15.55 2.73 29.17
C GLU A 269 -15.17 4.16 28.75
N GLU A 270 -14.44 4.86 29.62
CA GLU A 270 -14.06 6.26 29.41
C GLU A 270 -13.08 6.40 28.23
N GLN A 271 -12.03 5.57 28.23
CA GLN A 271 -11.00 5.56 27.19
C GLN A 271 -11.55 5.09 25.85
N ALA A 272 -12.47 4.11 25.85
CA ALA A 272 -13.12 3.65 24.62
C ALA A 272 -14.02 4.73 24.00
N THR A 273 -14.76 5.46 24.84
CA THR A 273 -15.60 6.59 24.41
C THR A 273 -14.74 7.69 23.82
N GLN A 274 -13.66 8.06 24.52
CA GLN A 274 -12.69 9.02 24.01
C GLN A 274 -12.13 8.53 22.69
N LEU A 275 -11.55 7.32 22.59
CA LEU A 275 -10.92 6.78 21.38
C LEU A 275 -11.80 6.84 20.11
N LEU A 276 -13.09 6.56 20.26
CA LEU A 276 -14.05 6.49 19.15
C LEU A 276 -14.87 7.77 18.99
N GLU A 277 -14.54 8.83 19.73
CA GLU A 277 -15.10 10.15 19.58
C GLU A 277 -14.84 10.69 18.17
N GLY A 278 -15.90 11.17 17.50
CA GLY A 278 -15.82 11.65 16.12
C GLY A 278 -15.97 10.53 15.05
N ALA A 279 -16.21 9.28 15.45
CA ALA A 279 -16.60 8.22 14.52
C ALA A 279 -17.94 8.57 13.84
N ARG A 280 -17.95 8.55 12.51
CA ARG A 280 -19.11 8.84 11.65
C ARG A 280 -19.47 7.57 10.87
N PRO A 281 -20.29 6.68 11.45
CA PRO A 281 -20.72 5.48 10.74
C PRO A 281 -21.62 5.83 9.56
N ASP A 282 -21.61 4.98 8.54
CA ASP A 282 -22.57 5.04 7.44
C ASP A 282 -23.98 4.59 7.88
N LYS A 283 -24.91 4.59 6.93
CA LYS A 283 -26.31 4.16 7.16
C LYS A 283 -26.46 2.73 7.70
N ASN A 284 -25.40 1.90 7.60
CA ASN A 284 -25.38 0.54 8.09
C ASN A 284 -24.59 0.41 9.42
N GLY A 285 -24.22 1.52 10.07
CA GLY A 285 -23.47 1.50 11.32
C GLY A 285 -21.97 1.18 11.16
N LYS A 286 -21.43 1.24 9.93
CA LYS A 286 -20.03 0.88 9.65
C LYS A 286 -19.14 2.10 9.40
N ILE A 287 -17.89 2.04 9.83
CA ILE A 287 -16.85 3.03 9.53
C ILE A 287 -15.82 2.46 8.55
N ALA A 288 -15.29 3.28 7.65
CA ALA A 288 -14.26 2.84 6.71
C ALA A 288 -12.88 2.73 7.39
N TYR A 289 -12.01 1.86 6.87
CA TYR A 289 -10.65 1.67 7.42
C TYR A 289 -9.85 2.98 7.56
N PRO A 290 -9.86 3.93 6.60
CA PRO A 290 -9.12 5.18 6.74
C PRO A 290 -9.60 6.02 7.93
N GLN A 291 -10.90 6.00 8.21
CA GLN A 291 -11.46 6.70 9.36
C GLN A 291 -11.00 6.05 10.66
N LEU A 292 -11.00 4.72 10.73
CA LEU A 292 -10.51 3.99 11.90
C LEU A 292 -9.02 4.26 12.15
N ALA A 293 -8.19 4.19 11.10
CA ALA A 293 -6.77 4.52 11.21
C ALA A 293 -6.58 5.95 11.74
N ALA A 294 -7.30 6.94 11.20
CA ALA A 294 -7.23 8.33 11.66
C ALA A 294 -7.64 8.50 13.14
N LEU A 295 -8.63 7.74 13.62
CA LEU A 295 -9.04 7.75 15.03
C LEU A 295 -7.96 7.17 15.95
N LEU A 296 -7.24 6.14 15.50
CA LEU A 296 -6.22 5.44 16.27
C LEU A 296 -4.85 6.15 16.25
N THR A 297 -4.55 6.92 15.20
CA THR A 297 -3.28 7.66 15.06
C THR A 297 -3.37 9.13 15.46
N ARG A 298 -4.54 9.61 15.90
CA ARG A 298 -4.67 11.01 16.30
C ARG A 298 -3.89 11.29 17.60
N PRO A 299 -3.35 12.51 17.76
CA PRO A 299 -2.73 12.91 19.01
C PRO A 299 -3.74 12.78 20.16
N PRO A 300 -3.31 12.32 21.36
CA PRO A 300 -4.20 12.27 22.50
C PRO A 300 -4.75 13.68 22.82
N PRO A 301 -6.02 13.80 23.22
CA PRO A 301 -6.59 15.09 23.58
C PRO A 301 -5.75 15.73 24.68
N LYS A 302 -5.35 16.99 24.48
CA LYS A 302 -4.62 17.75 25.51
C LYS A 302 -5.52 17.83 26.74
N ARG A 303 -5.11 17.20 27.84
CA ARG A 303 -5.80 17.38 29.12
C ARG A 303 -5.74 18.87 29.46
N GLU A 304 -6.90 19.54 29.46
CA GLU A 304 -6.99 20.86 30.07
C GLU A 304 -6.65 20.68 31.55
N VAL A 305 -5.50 21.24 31.96
CA VAL A 305 -5.16 21.36 33.37
C VAL A 305 -6.21 22.28 33.96
N LYS A 306 -7.21 21.70 34.62
CA LYS A 306 -8.17 22.45 35.41
C LYS A 306 -7.38 23.17 36.50
N SER A 307 -7.09 24.45 36.28
CA SER A 307 -6.65 25.35 37.33
C SER A 307 -7.78 25.41 38.36
N HIS A 308 -7.62 24.67 39.45
CA HIS A 308 -8.41 24.92 40.64
C HIS A 308 -8.00 26.30 41.16
N LYS A 309 -8.97 27.22 41.15
CA LYS A 309 -8.91 28.51 41.82
C LYS A 309 -8.66 28.35 43.32
#